data_AF-A0A1N7L1K7-F1
#
_entry.id   AF-A0A1N7L1K7-F1
#
_cell.length_a   1.000
_cell.length_b   1.000
_cell.length_c   1.000
_cell.angle_alpha   90.00
_cell.angle_beta   90.00
_cell.angle_gamma   90.00
#
_symmetry.space_group_name_H-M   'P 1'
#
loop_
_entity.id
_entity.type
_entity.pdbx_description
1 polymer ?
#
loop_
_entity_poly.entity_id
_entity_poly.type
_entity_poly.pdbx_seq_one_letter_code
_entity_poly.pdbx_strand_id
1 'polypeptide(L)'
;MNAAIKSLTPKVLRDFVLTAILSRWEGDRDWGSVDVEIRQFKYLGIGESNEPIEFYCRIYSREWFSWLCGFSIKDVCDVIASYLEDSLDCLNFRCEAVRYEMRKVPGTNEYSIDLEIKIVDSDNYTGNLGW
;
A
#
# COMPACT_ATOMS: atom_id res chain seq x y z
N MET A 1 -6.73 21.38 -12.63
CA MET A 1 -5.67 20.47 -12.14
C MET A 1 -5.93 20.24 -10.66
N ASN A 2 -6.43 19.06 -10.28
CA ASN A 2 -6.89 18.77 -8.93
C ASN A 2 -5.71 18.87 -7.94
N ALA A 3 -5.86 19.64 -6.86
CA ALA A 3 -4.81 19.77 -5.84
C ALA A 3 -4.50 18.42 -5.16
N ALA A 4 -5.46 17.48 -5.17
CA ALA A 4 -5.34 16.12 -4.69
C ALA A 4 -4.21 15.33 -5.38
N ILE A 5 -4.11 15.36 -6.72
CA ILE A 5 -3.06 14.67 -7.49
C ILE A 5 -1.64 15.10 -7.08
N LYS A 6 -1.45 16.36 -6.70
CA LYS A 6 -0.14 16.85 -6.22
C LYS A 6 0.23 16.34 -4.83
N SER A 7 -0.73 15.84 -4.05
CA SER A 7 -0.52 15.43 -2.66
C SER A 7 -0.17 13.95 -2.51
N LEU A 8 -0.58 13.09 -3.45
CA LEU A 8 -0.31 11.66 -3.38
C LEU A 8 1.12 11.34 -3.84
N THR A 9 2.03 11.32 -2.87
CA THR A 9 3.45 11.00 -3.08
C THR A 9 3.78 9.62 -2.50
N PRO A 10 4.90 8.98 -2.91
CA PRO A 10 5.37 7.75 -2.29
C PRO A 10 5.48 7.83 -0.77
N LYS A 11 5.83 8.99 -0.22
CA LYS A 11 5.90 9.23 1.22
C LYS A 11 4.53 9.16 1.88
N VAL A 12 3.52 9.82 1.32
CA VAL A 12 2.15 9.79 1.86
C VAL A 12 1.60 8.36 1.84
N LEU A 13 1.82 7.63 0.75
CA LEU A 13 1.39 6.24 0.66
C LEU A 13 2.13 5.34 1.67
N ARG A 14 3.42 5.60 1.92
CA ARG A 14 4.21 4.89 2.93
C ARG A 14 3.64 5.11 4.32
N ASP A 15 3.31 6.35 4.64
CA ASP A 15 2.75 6.71 5.93
C ASP A 15 1.40 6.00 6.15
N PHE A 16 0.54 5.90 5.12
CA PHE A 16 -0.70 5.11 5.22
C PHE A 16 -0.47 3.62 5.47
N VAL A 17 0.46 3.00 4.74
CA VAL A 17 0.79 1.58 4.94
C VAL A 17 1.35 1.34 6.34
N LEU A 18 2.24 2.22 6.81
CA LEU A 18 2.77 2.15 8.18
C LEU A 18 1.67 2.32 9.22
N THR A 19 0.77 3.29 9.05
CA THR A 19 -0.38 3.45 9.95
C THR A 19 -1.27 2.21 9.96
N ALA A 20 -1.55 1.60 8.81
CA ALA A 20 -2.33 0.35 8.77
C ALA A 20 -1.67 -0.79 9.57
N ILE A 21 -0.34 -0.93 9.42
CA ILE A 21 0.46 -1.93 10.14
C ILE A 21 0.57 -1.62 11.64
N LEU A 22 0.64 -0.34 12.02
CA LEU A 22 0.79 0.03 13.42
C LEU A 22 -0.58 0.03 14.12
N SER A 23 -1.60 0.70 13.59
CA SER A 23 -2.89 0.87 14.26
C SER A 23 -3.67 -0.42 14.50
N ARG A 24 -3.55 -1.43 13.63
CA ARG A 24 -4.30 -2.69 13.82
C ARG A 24 -3.66 -3.60 14.85
N TRP A 25 -2.34 -3.51 15.01
CA TRP A 25 -1.57 -4.41 15.84
C TRP A 25 -1.05 -3.75 17.13
N GLU A 26 -1.01 -2.41 17.24
CA GLU A 26 -0.68 -1.61 18.45
C GLU A 26 -1.43 -2.08 19.71
N GLY A 27 -0.85 -3.04 20.41
CA GLY A 27 -0.96 -3.15 21.86
C GLY A 27 0.44 -3.10 22.44
N ASP A 28 0.75 -2.04 23.21
CA ASP A 28 1.86 -1.82 24.18
C ASP A 28 3.20 -2.61 24.04
N ARG A 29 3.56 -3.06 22.85
CA ARG A 29 4.72 -3.94 22.61
C ARG A 29 5.70 -3.29 21.67
N ASP A 30 6.97 -3.66 21.84
CA ASP A 30 8.07 -3.23 20.99
C ASP A 30 7.99 -4.01 19.65
N TRP A 31 7.59 -3.33 18.58
CA TRP A 31 7.25 -3.92 17.27
C TRP A 31 8.48 -4.29 16.43
N GLY A 32 9.68 -3.97 16.91
CA GLY A 32 10.87 -3.91 16.09
C GLY A 32 10.75 -2.85 14.99
N SER A 33 11.77 -2.73 14.16
CA SER A 33 11.72 -1.85 12.98
C SER A 33 10.93 -2.52 11.86
N VAL A 34 9.70 -2.07 11.61
CA VAL A 34 9.02 -2.28 10.30
C VAL A 34 9.50 -1.18 9.37
N ASP A 35 10.07 -1.56 8.22
CA ASP A 35 10.39 -0.61 7.16
C ASP A 35 9.53 -0.87 5.94
N VAL A 36 9.17 0.23 5.27
CA VAL A 36 8.29 0.22 4.09
C VAL A 36 8.97 1.03 3.00
N GLU A 37 9.28 0.34 1.91
CA GLU A 37 9.85 0.90 0.70
C GLU A 37 8.73 1.11 -0.32
N ILE A 38 8.54 2.34 -0.80
CA ILE A 38 7.60 2.62 -1.89
C ILE A 38 8.34 3.15 -3.10
N ARG A 39 8.14 2.48 -4.23
CA ARG A 39 8.59 2.91 -5.56
C ARG A 39 7.39 3.16 -6.43
N GLN A 40 7.31 4.37 -6.97
CA GLN A 40 6.38 4.69 -8.04
C GLN A 40 7.05 4.34 -9.36
N PHE A 41 6.44 3.46 -10.16
CA PHE A 41 7.04 2.98 -11.42
C PHE A 41 6.28 3.43 -12.66
N LYS A 42 5.05 3.93 -12.51
CA LYS A 42 4.30 4.56 -13.58
C LYS A 42 3.75 5.90 -13.13
N TYR A 43 4.29 6.96 -13.72
CA TYR A 43 3.74 8.30 -13.68
C TYR A 43 3.66 8.77 -15.13
N LEU A 44 2.46 8.84 -15.68
CA LEU A 44 2.28 9.44 -17.00
C LEU A 44 1.95 10.92 -16.80
N GLY A 45 2.61 11.72 -17.64
CA GLY A 45 2.96 13.10 -17.37
C GLY A 45 1.81 14.09 -17.22
N ILE A 46 2.22 15.28 -16.85
CA ILE A 46 1.45 16.50 -16.66
C ILE A 46 0.62 16.80 -17.92
N GLY A 47 -0.70 16.87 -17.75
CA GLY A 47 -1.66 17.32 -18.76
C GLY A 47 -2.60 16.21 -19.24
N GLU A 48 -3.87 16.29 -18.84
CA GLU A 48 -5.01 15.56 -19.44
C GLU A 48 -5.06 14.02 -19.32
N SER A 49 -4.13 13.39 -18.61
CA SER A 49 -4.15 11.94 -18.47
C SER A 49 -5.03 11.45 -17.31
N ASN A 50 -6.07 10.66 -17.64
CA ASN A 50 -6.89 9.87 -16.70
C ASN A 50 -6.22 8.54 -16.31
N GLU A 51 -4.90 8.44 -16.43
CA GLU A 51 -4.22 7.16 -16.27
C GLU A 51 -3.98 6.82 -14.79
N PRO A 52 -4.07 5.53 -14.44
CA PRO A 52 -3.82 5.07 -13.09
C PRO A 52 -2.37 5.32 -12.68
N ILE A 53 -2.20 5.71 -11.42
CA ILE A 53 -0.91 5.78 -10.75
C ILE A 53 -0.65 4.40 -10.13
N GLU A 54 0.49 3.82 -10.49
CA GLU A 54 0.87 2.48 -10.02
C GLU A 54 2.08 2.58 -9.09
N PHE A 55 1.89 2.06 -7.88
CA PHE A 55 2.91 2.01 -6.83
C PHE A 55 3.28 0.57 -6.52
N TYR A 56 4.56 0.37 -6.30
CA TYR A 56 5.10 -0.85 -5.74
C TYR A 56 5.53 -0.55 -4.30
N CYS A 57 4.91 -1.21 -3.35
CA CYS A 57 5.21 -1.09 -1.94
C CYS A 57 5.80 -2.41 -1.45
N ARG A 58 6.88 -2.36 -0.69
CA ARG A 58 7.48 -3.54 -0.07
C ARG A 58 7.65 -3.30 1.42
N ILE A 59 7.14 -4.24 2.20
CA ILE A 59 7.20 -4.22 3.65
C ILE A 59 8.28 -5.22 4.09
N TYR A 60 9.21 -4.73 4.91
CA TYR A 60 10.28 -5.51 5.52
C TYR A 60 10.13 -5.46 7.05
N SER A 61 10.23 -6.61 7.71
CA SER A 61 10.42 -6.64 9.16
C SER A 61 10.87 -8.01 9.64
N ARG A 62 12.02 -8.05 10.33
CA ARG A 62 12.53 -9.29 10.94
C ARG A 62 11.62 -9.81 12.05
N GLU A 63 11.12 -8.91 12.88
CA GLU A 63 10.42 -9.27 14.11
C GLU A 63 8.91 -9.34 13.88
N TRP A 64 8.33 -8.39 13.14
CA TRP A 64 6.89 -8.34 12.87
C TRP A 64 6.37 -9.60 12.15
N PHE A 65 7.12 -10.16 11.19
CA PHE A 65 6.71 -11.39 10.51
C PHE A 65 6.67 -12.62 11.43
N SER A 66 7.52 -12.67 12.46
CA SER A 66 7.48 -13.76 13.44
C SER A 66 6.19 -13.75 14.28
N TRP A 67 5.60 -12.57 14.48
CA TRP A 67 4.33 -12.39 15.20
C TRP A 67 3.10 -12.69 14.35
N LEU A 68 3.24 -12.68 13.02
CA LEU A 68 2.18 -13.15 12.12
C LEU A 68 1.93 -14.66 12.22
N CYS A 69 2.64 -15.42 13.07
CA CYS A 69 2.49 -16.89 13.22
C CYS A 69 1.06 -17.38 13.59
N GLY A 70 0.06 -16.51 13.74
CA GLY A 70 -1.36 -16.86 13.88
C GLY A 70 -2.29 -16.26 12.81
N PHE A 71 -1.76 -15.49 11.86
CA PHE A 71 -2.54 -14.82 10.82
C PHE A 71 -2.11 -15.31 9.43
N SER A 72 -3.07 -15.42 8.51
CA SER A 72 -2.69 -15.62 7.12
C SER A 72 -2.15 -14.31 6.53
N ILE A 73 -1.20 -14.40 5.60
CA ILE A 73 -0.68 -13.24 4.85
C ILE A 73 -1.82 -12.50 4.16
N LYS A 74 -2.82 -13.26 3.67
CA LYS A 74 -4.04 -12.70 3.08
C LYS A 74 -4.74 -11.76 4.05
N ASP A 75 -4.98 -12.18 5.29
CA ASP A 75 -5.68 -11.34 6.28
C ASP A 75 -4.91 -10.04 6.56
N VAL A 76 -3.58 -10.12 6.62
CA VAL A 76 -2.72 -8.95 6.82
C VAL A 76 -2.81 -8.00 5.64
N CYS A 77 -2.75 -8.52 4.42
CA CYS A 77 -2.84 -7.71 3.21
C CYS A 77 -4.24 -7.12 3.00
N ASP A 78 -5.30 -7.85 3.35
CA ASP A 78 -6.67 -7.37 3.30
C ASP A 78 -6.89 -6.17 4.25
N VAL A 79 -6.30 -6.23 5.46
CA VAL A 79 -6.33 -5.09 6.40
C VAL A 79 -5.61 -3.87 5.80
N ILE A 80 -4.41 -4.06 5.25
CA ILE A 80 -3.64 -2.97 4.65
C ILE A 80 -4.42 -2.38 3.46
N ALA A 81 -4.99 -3.23 2.61
CA ALA A 81 -5.80 -2.80 1.47
C ALA A 81 -7.02 -1.99 1.91
N SER A 82 -7.77 -2.45 2.93
CA SER A 82 -8.92 -1.73 3.47
C SER A 82 -8.55 -0.37 4.04
N TYR A 83 -7.45 -0.27 4.81
CA TYR A 83 -6.98 1.01 5.33
C TYR A 83 -6.52 1.96 4.22
N LEU A 84 -5.87 1.43 3.18
CA LEU A 84 -5.47 2.21 2.02
C LEU A 84 -6.69 2.75 1.27
N GLU A 85 -7.74 1.94 1.09
CA GLU A 85 -9.00 2.38 0.47
C GLU A 85 -9.61 3.55 1.24
N ASP A 86 -9.80 3.43 2.55
CA ASP A 86 -10.37 4.49 3.39
C ASP A 86 -9.51 5.77 3.39
N SER A 87 -8.19 5.61 3.47
CA SER A 87 -7.25 6.74 3.50
C SER A 87 -7.17 7.47 2.16
N LEU A 88 -7.27 6.73 1.04
CA LEU A 88 -7.26 7.30 -0.31
C LEU A 88 -8.58 7.99 -0.64
N ASP A 89 -9.71 7.47 -0.18
CA ASP A 89 -11.02 8.09 -0.36
C ASP A 89 -11.06 9.49 0.28
N CYS A 90 -10.45 9.64 1.46
CA CYS A 90 -10.29 10.94 2.13
C CYS A 90 -9.45 11.96 1.31
N LEU A 91 -8.63 11.48 0.37
CA LEU A 91 -7.82 12.30 -0.53
C LEU A 91 -8.46 12.44 -1.93
N ASN A 92 -9.70 12.01 -2.12
CA ASN A 92 -10.40 11.94 -3.40
C ASN A 92 -9.70 11.04 -4.44
N PHE A 93 -9.08 9.96 -3.97
CA PHE A 93 -8.55 8.89 -4.82
C PHE A 93 -9.25 7.58 -4.52
N ARG A 94 -9.24 6.68 -5.50
CA ARG A 94 -9.74 5.32 -5.36
C ARG A 94 -8.63 4.32 -5.58
N CYS A 95 -8.48 3.38 -4.65
CA CYS A 95 -7.70 2.17 -4.87
C CYS A 95 -8.51 1.23 -5.77
N GLU A 96 -7.99 0.84 -6.93
CA GLU A 96 -8.66 -0.10 -7.83
C GLU A 96 -8.25 -1.55 -7.58
N ALA A 97 -6.99 -1.76 -7.21
CA ALA A 97 -6.45 -3.10 -6.98
C ALA A 97 -5.25 -3.03 -6.04
N VAL A 98 -5.22 -3.98 -5.10
CA VAL A 98 -4.04 -4.34 -4.33
C VAL A 98 -3.72 -5.79 -4.64
N ARG A 99 -2.58 -6.05 -5.27
CA ARG A 99 -2.02 -7.41 -5.38
C ARG A 99 -0.94 -7.57 -4.34
N TYR A 100 -0.81 -8.76 -3.78
CA TYR A 100 0.22 -9.04 -2.80
C TYR A 100 0.91 -10.36 -3.05
N GLU A 101 2.19 -10.41 -2.70
CA GLU A 101 2.98 -11.62 -2.69
C GLU A 101 3.93 -11.59 -1.51
N MET A 102 4.01 -12.69 -0.75
CA MET A 102 5.07 -12.85 0.24
C MET A 102 6.26 -13.54 -0.42
N ARG A 103 7.45 -12.96 -0.26
CA ARG A 103 8.69 -13.53 -0.79
C ARG A 103 9.69 -13.75 0.32
N LYS A 104 10.44 -14.85 0.25
CA LYS A 104 11.61 -15.04 1.10
C LYS A 104 12.74 -14.18 0.53
N VAL A 105 13.37 -13.34 1.37
CA VAL A 105 14.49 -12.50 0.93
C VAL A 105 15.72 -13.41 0.72
N PRO A 106 16.27 -13.48 -0.52
CA PRO A 106 17.37 -14.38 -0.83
C PRO A 106 18.58 -14.19 0.08
N GLY A 107 19.16 -15.29 0.57
CA GLY A 107 20.34 -15.24 1.44
C GLY A 107 20.07 -14.83 2.90
N THR A 108 18.80 -14.67 3.29
CA THR A 108 18.41 -14.34 4.68
C THR A 108 17.34 -15.29 5.19
N ASN A 109 17.05 -15.22 6.50
CA ASN A 109 15.89 -15.86 7.12
C ASN A 109 14.66 -14.94 7.14
N GLU A 110 14.66 -13.90 6.32
CA GLU A 110 13.63 -12.87 6.32
C GLU A 110 12.61 -13.10 5.21
N TYR A 111 11.43 -12.52 5.42
CA TYR A 111 10.39 -12.43 4.41
C TYR A 111 10.18 -10.96 4.06
N SER A 112 9.53 -10.72 2.92
CA SER A 112 8.95 -9.43 2.55
C SER A 112 7.51 -9.65 2.09
N ILE A 113 6.68 -8.62 2.24
CA ILE A 113 5.39 -8.56 1.56
C ILE A 113 5.53 -7.49 0.48
N ASP A 114 5.33 -7.91 -0.76
CA ASP A 114 5.30 -7.06 -1.93
C ASP A 114 3.83 -6.72 -2.21
N LEU A 115 3.49 -5.44 -2.32
CA LEU A 115 2.17 -4.91 -2.63
C LEU A 115 2.23 -4.10 -3.95
N GLU A 116 1.45 -4.48 -4.94
CA GLU A 116 1.19 -3.65 -6.12
C GLU A 116 -0.12 -2.92 -5.93
N ILE A 117 -0.07 -1.59 -5.93
CA ILE A 117 -1.21 -0.72 -5.61
C ILE A 117 -1.52 0.13 -6.85
N LYS A 118 -2.75 0.02 -7.36
CA LYS A 118 -3.25 0.80 -8.49
C LYS A 118 -4.25 1.85 -8.00
N ILE A 119 -3.99 3.13 -8.25
CA ILE A 119 -4.78 4.26 -7.75
C ILE A 119 -5.26 5.12 -8.92
N VAL A 120 -6.50 5.56 -8.87
CA VAL A 120 -7.11 6.49 -9.83
C VAL A 120 -7.71 7.70 -9.11
N ASP A 121 -7.85 8.83 -9.82
CA ASP A 121 -8.62 9.98 -9.32
C ASP A 121 -10.11 9.60 -9.25
N SER A 122 -10.74 9.81 -8.09
CA SER A 122 -12.15 9.45 -7.87
C SER A 122 -13.10 10.18 -8.81
N ASP A 123 -12.77 11.41 -9.22
CA ASP A 123 -13.58 12.21 -10.15
C ASP A 123 -13.58 11.60 -11.58
N ASN A 124 -12.59 10.76 -11.89
CA ASN A 124 -12.40 10.12 -13.20
C ASN A 124 -12.76 8.62 -13.20
N TYR A 125 -13.27 8.09 -12.09
CA TYR A 125 -13.68 6.70 -12.01
C TYR A 125 -14.97 6.46 -12.82
N THR A 126 -14.85 5.81 -13.98
CA THR A 126 -15.98 5.55 -14.90
C THR A 126 -16.78 4.28 -14.57
N GLY A 127 -16.43 3.53 -13.51
CA GLY A 127 -17.20 2.37 -13.08
C GLY A 127 -17.12 1.12 -13.97
N ASN A 128 -16.28 1.12 -15.01
CA ASN A 128 -16.09 -0.07 -15.84
C ASN A 128 -15.19 -1.09 -15.14
N LEU A 129 -15.81 -1.91 -14.28
CA LEU A 129 -15.28 -3.21 -13.86
C LEU A 129 -15.36 -4.18 -15.04
N GLY A 130 -14.40 -4.06 -15.96
CA GLY A 130 -14.09 -5.08 -16.96
C GLY A 130 -12.73 -5.67 -16.64
N TRP A 131 -12.70 -6.96 -16.28
CA TRP A 131 -11.48 -7.76 -16.32
C TRP A 131 -11.10 -8.07 -17.76
#